data_AF-A0A1X6MIB5-F1
#
_entry.id   AF-A0A1X6MIB5-F1
#
_cell.length_a   1.000
_cell.length_b   1.000
_cell.length_c   1.000
_cell.angle_alpha   90.00
_cell.angle_beta   90.00
_cell.angle_gamma   90.00
#
_symmetry.space_group_name_H-M   'P 1'
#
loop_
_entity.id
_entity.type
_entity.pdbx_description
1 polymer ?
#
loop_
_entity_poly.entity_id
_entity_poly.type
_entity_poly.pdbx_seq_one_letter_code
_entity_poly.pdbx_strand_id
1 'polypeptide(L)' 'LPYRVRWQDLKDLFRRAGTVLRADVALGPDNRSRGHGTVLLATQDDAERAVAL' A
#
# COMPACT_ATOMS: atom_id res chain seq x y z
N LEU A 1 12.14 -7.41 -2.31
CA LEU A 1 11.16 -7.34 -1.22
C LEU A 1 11.37 -8.55 -0.31
N PRO A 2 11.88 -8.39 0.92
CA PRO A 2 11.83 -9.49 1.88
C PRO A 2 10.36 -9.89 2.08
N TYR A 3 10.13 -11.20 2.20
CA TYR A 3 8.86 -11.94 2.11
C TYR A 3 7.66 -11.48 2.98
N ARG A 4 7.74 -10.32 3.63
CA ARG A 4 6.80 -9.82 4.64
C ARG A 4 6.39 -8.36 4.45
N VAL A 5 6.27 -7.85 3.23
CA VAL A 5 5.56 -6.58 3.07
C VAL A 5 4.09 -6.81 3.39
N ARG A 6 3.66 -6.26 4.53
CA ARG A 6 2.28 -6.29 5.02
C ARG A 6 1.57 -5.02 4.63
N TRP A 7 0.24 -5.04 4.71
CA TRP A 7 -0.58 -3.85 4.49
C TRP A 7 -0.21 -2.71 5.45
N GLN A 8 0.39 -3.03 6.60
CA GLN A 8 0.90 -2.06 7.57
C GLN A 8 2.09 -1.26 7.01
N ASP A 9 3.06 -1.92 6.39
CA ASP A 9 4.21 -1.24 5.78
C ASP A 9 3.77 -0.37 4.61
N LEU A 10 2.83 -0.86 3.80
CA LEU A 10 2.18 -0.09 2.74
C LEU A 10 1.46 1.13 3.30
N LYS A 11 0.68 0.97 4.38
CA LYS A 11 -0.02 2.08 5.02
C LYS A 11 0.95 3.13 5.56
N ASP A 12 2.04 2.73 6.21
CA ASP A 12 3.02 3.66 6.76
C ASP A 12 3.85 4.36 5.68
N LEU A 13 4.20 3.67 4.59
CA LEU A 13 4.89 4.27 3.44
C LEU A 13 4.00 5.34 2.78
N PHE A 14 2.75 5.00 2.47
CA PHE A 14 1.81 5.91 1.81
C PHE A 14 1.30 7.01 2.75
N ARG A 15 1.40 6.85 4.07
CA ARG A 15 1.10 7.89 5.05
C ARG A 15 1.99 9.12 4.92
N ARG A 16 3.22 8.95 4.40
CA ARG A 16 4.11 10.07 4.10
C ARG A 16 3.65 10.88 2.88
N ALA A 17 2.93 10.23 1.97
CA ALA A 17 2.38 10.87 0.78
C ALA A 17 1.08 11.62 1.07
N GLY A 18 0.25 11.12 1.99
CA GLY A 18 -1.02 11.74 2.35
C GLY A 18 -1.94 10.87 3.20
N THR A 19 -3.25 11.12 3.14
CA THR A 19 -4.24 10.41 3.96
C THR A 19 -4.63 9.09 3.30
N VAL A 20 -4.13 7.98 3.85
CA VAL A 20 -4.51 6.62 3.43
C VAL A 20 -5.87 6.25 4.03
N LEU A 21 -6.87 6.07 3.17
CA LEU A 21 -8.19 5.57 3.55
C LEU A 21 -8.17 4.05 3.77
N ARG A 22 -7.49 3.32 2.88
CA ARG A 22 -7.41 1.86 2.96
C ARG A 22 -6.10 1.37 2.35
N ALA A 23 -5.50 0.34 2.95
CA ALA A 23 -4.38 -0.38 2.38
C ALA A 23 -4.73 -1.87 2.44
N ASP A 24 -4.68 -2.54 1.29
CA ASP A 24 -4.98 -3.95 1.14
C ASP A 24 -3.80 -4.63 0.44
N VAL A 25 -3.40 -5.81 0.88
CA VAL A 25 -2.30 -6.56 0.26
C VAL A 25 -2.87 -7.80 -0.37
N ALA A 26 -2.56 -8.01 -1.66
CA ALA A 26 -2.99 -9.19 -2.37
C ALA A 26 -2.22 -10.40 -1.85
N LEU A 27 -2.85 -11.13 -0.93
CA LEU A 27 -2.39 -12.43 -0.48
C LEU A 27 -2.86 -13.49 -1.49
N GLY A 28 -1.95 -14.37 -1.89
CA GLY A 28 -2.28 -15.55 -2.68
C GLY A 28 -3.04 -16.58 -1.83
N PRO A 29 -3.63 -17.59 -2.49
CA PRO A 29 -4.33 -18.69 -1.81
C PRO A 29 -3.44 -19.45 -0.80
N ASP A 30 -2.12 -19.44 -0.99
CA ASP A 30 -1.14 -20.00 -0.04
C ASP A 30 -0.77 -19.05 1.12
N ASN A 31 -1.55 -17.98 1.32
CA ASN A 31 -1.25 -16.91 2.28
C ASN A 31 0.12 -16.23 2.04
N ARG A 32 0.70 -16.42 0.85
CA ARG A 32 1.93 -15.75 0.37
C ARG A 32 1.56 -14.43 -0.31
N SER A 33 2.18 -13.33 0.09
CA SER A 33 2.02 -12.05 -0.60
C SER A 33 2.40 -12.18 -2.08
N ARG A 34 1.51 -11.83 -3.00
CA ARG A 34 1.79 -11.81 -4.45
C ARG A 34 2.68 -10.63 -4.87
N GLY A 35 3.34 -9.97 -3.91
CA GLY A 35 4.23 -8.83 -4.15
C GLY A 35 3.53 -7.55 -4.59
N HIS A 36 2.20 -7.49 -4.58
CA HIS A 36 1.43 -6.29 -4.89
C HIS A 36 0.31 -6.06 -3.87
N GLY A 37 -0.12 -4.81 -3.75
CA GLY A 37 -1.22 -4.38 -2.89
C GLY A 37 -1.89 -3.16 -3.49
N THR A 38 -3.09 -2.86 -3.01
CA THR A 38 -3.88 -1.72 -3.45
C THR A 38 -4.00 -0.74 -2.30
N VAL A 39 -3.72 0.53 -2.55
CA VAL A 39 -3.89 1.61 -1.57
C VAL A 39 -4.95 2.57 -2.08
N LEU A 40 -5.84 2.96 -1.20
CA LEU A 40 -6.93 3.89 -1.45
C LEU A 40 -6.62 5.16 -0.65
N LEU A 41 -6.48 6.26 -1.38
CA LEU A 41 -6.10 7.57 -0.84
C LEU A 41 -7.36 8.45 -0.75
N ALA A 42 -7.31 9.44 0.12
CA ALA A 42 -8.44 10.36 0.30
C ALA A 42 -8.62 11.33 -0.88
N THR A 43 -7.52 11.71 -1.53
CA THR A 43 -7.51 12.69 -2.62
C THR A 43 -6.64 12.20 -3.77
N GLN A 44 -6.89 12.76 -4.96
CA GLN A 44 -6.07 12.48 -6.14
C GLN A 44 -4.65 13.02 -5.98
N ASP A 45 -4.49 14.22 -5.41
CA ASP A 45 -3.18 14.78 -5.05
C ASP A 45 -2.33 13.84 -4.17
N ASP A 46 -2.94 13.23 -3.16
CA ASP A 46 -2.25 12.29 -2.27
C ASP A 46 -1.83 11.02 -3.04
N ALA A 47 -2.67 10.57 -3.99
CA ALA A 47 -2.35 9.44 -4.84
C ALA A 47 -1.20 9.75 -5.81
N GLU A 48 -1.19 10.93 -6.42
CA GLU A 48 -0.11 11.38 -7.32
C GLU A 48 1.22 11.52 -6.57
N ARG A 49 1.20 12.11 -5.37
CA ARG A 49 2.38 12.15 -4.49
C ARG A 49 2.87 10.75 -4.11
N ALA A 50 1.95 9.83 -3.87
CA ALA A 50 2.30 8.46 -3.49
C ALA A 50 2.90 7.65 -4.63
N VAL A 51 2.49 7.90 -5.87
CA VAL A 51 3.08 7.28 -7.07
C VAL A 51 4.48 7.84 -7.35
N ALA A 52 4.77 9.07 -6.95
CA ALA A 52 6.07 9.71 -7.14
C ALA A 52 7.12 9.39 -6.06
N LEU A 53 6.77 8.60 -5.04
CA LEU A 53 7.63 8.18 -3.91
C LEU A 53 8.38 6.87 -4.20
#